data_AF-A0A353SB11-F1
#
_entry.id   AF-A0A353SB11-F1
#
_cell.length_a   1.000
_cell.length_b   1.000
_cell.length_c   1.000
_cell.angle_alpha   90.00
_cell.angle_beta   90.00
_cell.angle_gamma   90.00
#
_symmetry.space_group_name_H-M   'P 1'
#
loop_
_entity.id
_entity.type
_entity.pdbx_description
1 polymer ?
#
loop_
_entity_poly.entity_id
_entity_poly.type
_entity_poly.pdbx_seq_one_letter_code
_entity_poly.pdbx_strand_id
1 'polypeptide(L)'
;MRELFLQIIYGRTQSAYSADGLKVGASLEDLGKNLRSQVGTMFATRKTGPRYLEMTEGYVEKLALDKDGQIIGYKTINFGKLMDALKAGTDPKEAIEKARTQYGRVTEDQGAVKFIDPRKE
;
A
#
# COMPACT_ATOMS: atom_id res chain seq x y z
N MET A 1 -12.48 -28.42 -17.96
CA MET A 1 -12.04 -28.04 -19.32
C MET A 1 -12.20 -26.54 -19.60
N ARG A 2 -13.40 -25.96 -19.44
CA ARG A 2 -13.64 -24.51 -19.65
C ARG A 2 -12.68 -23.59 -18.89
N GLU A 3 -12.55 -23.76 -17.58
CA GLU A 3 -11.68 -22.91 -16.74
C GLU A 3 -10.19 -23.01 -17.11
N LEU A 4 -9.73 -24.18 -17.56
CA LEU A 4 -8.35 -24.40 -17.97
C LEU A 4 -8.04 -23.75 -19.34
N PHE A 5 -8.98 -23.86 -20.28
CA PHE A 5 -8.87 -23.25 -21.61
C PHE A 5 -8.85 -21.72 -21.51
N LEU A 6 -9.73 -21.18 -20.67
CA LEU A 6 -9.81 -19.77 -20.43
C LEU A 6 -8.47 -19.22 -19.92
N GLN A 7 -7.85 -19.85 -18.91
CA GLN A 7 -6.57 -19.42 -18.34
C GLN A 7 -5.43 -19.35 -19.35
N ILE A 8 -5.48 -20.20 -20.38
CA ILE A 8 -4.44 -20.28 -21.42
C ILE A 8 -4.58 -19.15 -22.44
N ILE A 9 -5.81 -18.79 -22.85
CA ILE A 9 -6.04 -17.75 -23.87
C ILE A 9 -5.93 -16.33 -23.30
N TYR A 10 -6.39 -16.09 -22.07
CA TYR A 10 -6.46 -14.74 -21.50
C TYR A 10 -5.28 -14.37 -20.58
N GLY A 11 -4.35 -15.31 -20.34
CA GLY A 11 -3.24 -15.12 -19.41
C GLY A 11 -3.66 -15.13 -17.94
N ARG A 12 -2.69 -15.22 -17.02
CA ARG A 12 -2.91 -15.28 -15.57
C ARG A 12 -3.26 -13.92 -14.93
N THR A 13 -3.99 -13.05 -15.60
CA THR A 13 -4.55 -11.87 -14.93
C THR A 13 -5.77 -12.35 -14.13
N GLN A 14 -5.67 -12.32 -12.80
CA GLN A 14 -6.60 -12.95 -11.84
C GLN A 14 -8.05 -12.45 -11.91
N SER A 15 -8.34 -11.52 -12.82
CA SER A 15 -9.55 -10.72 -12.87
C SER A 15 -10.27 -10.76 -14.23
N ALA A 16 -9.71 -11.45 -15.23
CA ALA A 16 -10.30 -11.58 -16.57
C ALA A 16 -11.63 -12.39 -16.63
N TYR A 17 -12.11 -12.95 -15.51
CA TYR A 17 -13.34 -13.77 -15.44
C TYR A 17 -14.47 -13.19 -14.59
N SER A 18 -14.38 -11.93 -14.17
CA SER A 18 -15.47 -11.32 -13.41
C SER A 18 -16.70 -11.09 -14.32
N ALA A 19 -17.73 -11.93 -14.19
CA ALA A 19 -19.01 -11.75 -14.89
C ALA A 19 -19.66 -10.39 -14.57
N ASP A 20 -19.42 -9.87 -13.36
CA ASP A 20 -19.89 -8.57 -12.88
C ASP A 20 -18.86 -7.43 -13.05
N GLY A 21 -17.77 -7.68 -13.79
CA GLY A 21 -16.66 -6.74 -13.94
C GLY A 21 -15.69 -6.72 -12.75
N LEU A 22 -14.56 -6.03 -12.93
CA LEU A 22 -13.51 -5.91 -11.93
C LEU A 22 -14.07 -5.34 -10.63
N LYS A 23 -13.71 -5.94 -9.48
CA LYS A 23 -14.10 -5.39 -8.17
C LYS A 23 -13.57 -3.95 -8.05
N VAL A 24 -14.34 -3.06 -7.43
CA VAL A 24 -13.86 -1.70 -7.12
C VAL A 24 -12.58 -1.82 -6.28
N GLY A 25 -11.48 -1.27 -6.80
CA GLY A 25 -10.14 -1.42 -6.22
C GLY A 25 -9.27 -2.50 -6.88
N ALA A 26 -9.75 -3.22 -7.89
CA ALA A 26 -8.98 -4.23 -8.64
C ALA A 26 -7.87 -3.63 -9.54
N SER A 27 -7.78 -2.31 -9.67
CA SER A 27 -6.55 -1.66 -10.16
C SER A 27 -5.32 -1.98 -9.29
N LEU A 28 -5.55 -2.47 -8.06
CA LEU A 28 -4.53 -3.06 -7.18
C LEU A 28 -4.09 -4.47 -7.61
N GLU A 29 -4.92 -5.21 -8.35
CA GLU A 29 -4.58 -6.56 -8.82
C GLU A 29 -3.53 -6.52 -9.94
N ASP A 30 -3.52 -5.46 -10.76
CA ASP A 30 -2.44 -5.23 -11.75
C ASP A 30 -1.10 -4.91 -11.08
N LEU A 31 -1.12 -4.46 -9.82
CA LEU A 31 0.05 -4.33 -8.94
C LEU A 31 0.29 -5.59 -8.08
N GLY A 32 -0.19 -6.75 -8.55
CA GLY A 32 -0.21 -8.00 -7.80
C GLY A 32 1.12 -8.45 -7.18
N LYS A 33 0.98 -9.11 -6.02
CA LYS A 33 1.99 -9.80 -5.20
C LYS A 33 3.07 -8.92 -4.57
N ASN A 34 3.93 -8.29 -5.36
CA ASN A 34 5.07 -7.48 -4.90
C ASN A 34 5.39 -6.32 -5.86
N LEU A 35 4.48 -6.04 -6.81
CA LEU A 35 4.68 -4.97 -7.77
C LEU A 35 4.30 -3.64 -7.12
N ARG A 36 5.01 -2.61 -7.54
CA ARG A 36 4.83 -1.25 -7.07
C ARG A 36 4.80 -0.31 -8.27
N SER A 37 3.87 0.64 -8.24
CA SER A 37 3.79 1.62 -9.30
C SER A 37 4.70 2.79 -8.96
N GLN A 38 5.43 3.29 -9.95
CA GLN A 38 6.17 4.54 -9.81
C GLN A 38 5.22 5.75 -9.75
N VAL A 39 3.98 5.60 -10.23
CA VAL A 39 3.00 6.69 -10.39
C VAL A 39 1.60 6.25 -9.97
N GLY A 40 0.84 7.10 -9.29
CA GLY A 40 -0.58 6.81 -8.98
C GLY A 40 -0.81 5.78 -7.85
N THR A 41 0.12 5.65 -6.91
CA THR A 41 0.03 4.76 -5.74
C THR A 41 -0.79 5.32 -4.57
N MET A 42 -1.25 6.56 -4.70
CA MET A 42 -2.29 7.14 -3.85
C MET A 42 -3.54 7.35 -4.67
N PHE A 43 -4.62 6.69 -4.29
CA PHE A 43 -5.90 6.85 -4.97
C PHE A 43 -7.05 6.64 -4.00
N ALA A 44 -8.24 7.05 -4.41
CA ALA A 44 -9.46 6.90 -3.62
C ALA A 44 -10.56 6.31 -4.49
N THR A 45 -11.42 5.50 -3.88
CA THR A 45 -12.70 5.14 -4.48
C THR A 45 -13.83 5.58 -3.57
N ARG A 46 -15.03 5.83 -4.13
CA ARG A 46 -16.21 6.14 -3.32
C ARG A 46 -16.58 5.01 -2.36
N LYS A 47 -16.24 3.77 -2.68
CA LYS A 47 -16.63 2.58 -1.91
C LYS A 47 -15.65 2.27 -0.78
N THR A 48 -14.35 2.45 -1.02
CA THR A 48 -13.28 2.03 -0.11
C THR A 48 -12.48 3.20 0.48
N GLY A 49 -12.81 4.43 0.11
CA GLY A 49 -12.14 5.63 0.59
C GLY A 49 -10.74 5.83 -0.02
N PRO A 50 -10.00 6.86 0.46
CA PRO A 50 -8.62 7.10 0.10
C PRO A 50 -7.68 6.03 0.66
N ARG A 51 -6.67 5.64 -0.13
CA ARG A 51 -5.59 4.73 0.27
C ARG A 51 -4.25 5.27 -0.19
N TYR A 52 -3.32 5.38 0.74
CA TYR A 52 -1.94 5.74 0.43
C TYR A 52 -1.08 4.50 0.54
N LEU A 53 -0.55 4.02 -0.58
CA LEU A 53 0.22 2.77 -0.63
C LEU A 53 1.71 3.05 -0.67
N GLU A 54 2.09 4.02 -1.49
CA GLU A 54 3.47 4.45 -1.68
C GLU A 54 3.52 5.94 -1.96
N MET A 55 4.68 6.51 -1.66
CA MET A 55 5.06 7.86 -2.01
C MET A 55 6.40 7.82 -2.75
N THR A 56 6.83 8.96 -3.28
CA THR A 56 8.20 9.13 -3.81
C THR A 56 9.27 8.68 -2.81
N GLU A 57 9.04 8.92 -1.52
CA GLU A 57 9.98 8.58 -0.46
C GLU A 57 10.00 7.09 -0.10
N GLY A 58 8.90 6.36 -0.32
CA GLY A 58 8.85 4.92 -0.10
C GLY A 58 7.49 4.37 0.32
N TYR A 59 7.53 3.30 1.12
CA TYR A 59 6.41 2.42 1.40
C TYR A 59 5.56 2.89 2.57
N VAL A 60 4.25 3.06 2.38
CA VAL A 60 3.33 3.38 3.48
C VAL A 60 2.96 2.10 4.24
N GLU A 61 3.35 2.02 5.52
CA GLU A 61 3.05 0.90 6.41
C GLU A 61 1.68 1.04 7.08
N LYS A 62 1.35 2.25 7.56
CA LYS A 62 0.12 2.50 8.32
C LYS A 62 -0.45 3.88 8.03
N LEU A 63 -1.77 3.96 7.93
CA LEU A 63 -2.52 5.23 7.91
C LEU A 63 -3.04 5.52 9.31
N ALA A 64 -2.92 6.76 9.77
CA ALA A 64 -3.51 7.24 11.00
C ALA A 64 -4.87 7.87 10.70
N LEU A 65 -5.90 7.40 11.40
CA LEU A 65 -7.27 7.89 11.27
C LEU A 65 -7.69 8.65 12.53
N ASP A 66 -8.46 9.73 12.34
CA ASP A 66 -9.15 10.41 13.43
C ASP A 66 -10.48 9.73 13.80
N LYS A 67 -11.20 10.35 14.74
CA LYS A 67 -12.49 9.86 15.27
C LYS A 67 -13.57 9.76 14.20
N ASP A 68 -13.46 10.57 13.16
CA ASP A 68 -14.40 10.63 12.04
C ASP A 68 -13.96 9.73 10.87
N GLY A 69 -12.87 8.98 11.04
CA GLY A 69 -12.33 8.08 10.03
C GLY A 69 -11.56 8.79 8.92
N GLN A 70 -11.18 10.05 9.10
CA GLN A 70 -10.38 10.80 8.13
C GLN A 70 -8.90 10.45 8.30
N ILE A 71 -8.18 10.34 7.18
CA ILE A 71 -6.73 10.15 7.21
C ILE A 71 -6.08 11.46 7.65
N ILE A 72 -5.39 11.42 8.79
CA ILE A 72 -4.74 12.60 9.37
C ILE A 72 -3.21 12.51 9.37
N GLY A 73 -2.67 11.35 9.01
CA GLY A 73 -1.24 11.10 8.91
C GLY A 73 -0.95 9.68 8.46
N TYR A 74 0.33 9.35 8.31
CA TYR A 74 0.77 8.01 7.92
C TYR A 74 2.22 7.74 8.33
N LYS A 75 2.56 6.45 8.47
CA LYS A 75 3.91 5.95 8.73
C LYS A 75 4.45 5.28 7.49
N THR A 76 5.69 5.60 7.12
CA THR A 76 6.35 5.09 5.92
C THR A 76 7.73 4.52 6.22
N ILE A 77 8.22 3.64 5.35
CA ILE A 77 9.62 3.25 5.28
C ILE A 77 10.24 3.99 4.10
N ASN A 78 11.21 4.85 4.39
CA ASN A 78 11.95 5.58 3.36
C ASN A 78 12.96 4.66 2.68
N PHE A 79 12.81 4.43 1.37
CA PHE A 79 13.66 3.49 0.65
C PHE A 79 15.09 4.00 0.46
N GLY A 80 15.29 5.30 0.29
CA GLY A 80 16.64 5.88 0.19
C GLY A 80 17.45 5.59 1.45
N LYS A 81 16.91 5.96 2.62
CA LYS A 81 17.54 5.71 3.92
C LYS A 81 17.78 4.24 4.18
N LEU A 82 16.82 3.38 3.83
CA LEU A 82 16.94 1.93 3.99
C LEU A 82 18.09 1.39 3.14
N MET A 83 18.13 1.73 1.85
CA MET A 83 19.15 1.22 0.93
C MET A 83 20.55 1.72 1.31
N ASP A 84 20.68 2.96 1.76
CA ASP A 84 21.97 3.49 2.22
C ASP A 84 22.46 2.79 3.50
N ALA A 85 21.57 2.56 4.47
CA ALA A 85 21.90 1.84 5.70
C ALA A 85 22.31 0.38 5.43
N LEU A 86 21.61 -0.31 4.51
CA LEU A 86 21.94 -1.68 4.10
C LEU A 86 23.28 -1.73 3.35
N LYS A 87 23.56 -0.78 2.45
CA LYS A 87 24.86 -0.67 1.77
C LYS A 87 26.01 -0.44 2.75
N ALA A 88 25.77 0.28 3.84
CA ALA A 88 26.74 0.49 4.91
C ALA A 88 26.95 -0.74 5.81
N GLY A 89 26.23 -1.85 5.57
CA GLY A 89 26.36 -3.08 6.36
C GLY A 89 25.59 -3.06 7.68
N THR A 90 24.67 -2.13 7.87
CA THR A 90 23.78 -2.12 9.05
C THR A 90 22.90 -3.38 9.03
N ASP A 91 22.64 -3.95 10.20
CA ASP A 91 21.70 -5.07 10.32
C ASP A 91 20.34 -4.71 9.70
N PRO A 92 19.72 -5.59 8.89
CA PRO A 92 18.49 -5.28 8.19
C PRO A 92 17.35 -4.82 9.10
N LYS A 93 17.23 -5.36 10.31
CA LYS A 93 16.18 -4.97 11.25
C LYS A 93 16.40 -3.54 11.73
N GLU A 94 17.63 -3.21 12.10
CA GLU A 94 18.00 -1.86 12.52
C GLU A 94 17.88 -0.84 11.38
N ALA A 95 18.24 -1.24 10.15
CA ALA A 95 18.11 -0.41 8.97
C ALA A 95 16.64 -0.05 8.68
N ILE A 96 15.72 -1.00 8.82
CA ILE A 96 14.27 -0.76 8.68
C ILE A 96 13.78 0.23 9.74
N GLU A 97 14.14 0.04 11.01
CA GLU A 97 13.74 0.96 12.08
C GLU A 97 14.25 2.39 11.84
N LYS A 98 15.51 2.55 11.41
CA LYS A 98 16.09 3.88 11.09
C LYS A 98 15.48 4.51 9.85
N ALA A 99 14.98 3.70 8.93
CA ALA A 99 14.33 4.16 7.71
C ALA A 99 12.86 4.54 7.93
N ARG A 100 12.25 4.20 9.08
CA ARG A 100 10.88 4.59 9.39
C ARG A 100 10.76 6.09 9.56
N THR A 101 9.82 6.65 8.81
CA THR A 101 9.44 8.06 8.84
C THR A 101 7.95 8.17 9.02
N GLN A 102 7.49 9.36 9.39
CA GLN A 102 6.08 9.62 9.57
C GLN A 102 5.75 11.03 9.08
N TYR A 103 4.52 11.20 8.63
CA TYR A 103 4.02 12.50 8.17
C TYR A 103 2.61 12.74 8.71
N GLY A 104 2.34 14.01 9.06
CA GLY A 104 1.07 14.42 9.64
C GLY A 104 0.91 14.02 11.11
N ARG A 105 -0.35 13.83 11.52
CA ARG A 105 -0.75 13.54 12.89
C ARG A 105 -0.83 12.04 13.09
N VAL A 106 0.11 11.48 13.85
CA VAL A 106 0.32 10.02 13.96
C VAL A 106 0.50 9.55 15.41
N THR A 107 0.15 10.41 16.36
CA THR A 107 0.12 10.10 17.78
C THR A 107 -1.29 10.28 18.31
N GLU A 108 -1.62 9.58 19.39
CA GLU A 108 -2.95 9.65 20.01
C GLU A 108 -3.26 11.08 20.48
N ASP A 109 -2.26 11.77 21.03
CA ASP A 109 -2.36 13.18 21.45
C ASP A 109 -2.66 14.14 20.29
N GLN A 110 -2.27 13.77 19.07
CA GLN A 110 -2.57 14.52 17.85
C GLN A 110 -3.91 14.12 17.21
N GLY A 111 -4.68 13.23 17.86
CA GLY A 111 -5.99 12.79 17.42
C GLY A 111 -6.01 11.51 16.58
N ALA A 112 -4.88 10.79 16.46
CA ALA A 112 -4.85 9.49 15.77
C ALA A 112 -5.44 8.40 16.67
N VAL A 113 -6.67 7.98 16.39
CA VAL A 113 -7.38 6.97 17.19
C VAL A 113 -7.30 5.57 16.62
N LYS A 114 -7.01 5.43 15.32
CA LYS A 114 -6.87 4.13 14.66
C LYS A 114 -5.71 4.14 13.67
N PHE A 115 -4.97 3.03 13.61
CA PHE A 115 -3.99 2.79 12.56
C PHE A 115 -4.42 1.62 11.68
N ILE A 116 -4.46 1.83 10.38
CA ILE A 116 -4.90 0.83 9.41
C ILE A 116 -3.79 0.49 8.42
N ASP A 117 -3.73 -0.77 7.97
CA ASP A 117 -2.90 -1.17 6.84
C ASP A 117 -3.67 -0.91 5.53
N PRO A 118 -3.23 0.03 4.68
CA PRO A 118 -3.94 0.42 3.46
C PRO A 118 -4.08 -0.71 2.43
N ARG A 119 -3.38 -1.84 2.60
CA ARG A 119 -3.43 -3.01 1.72
C ARG A 119 -4.37 -4.11 2.22
N LYS A 120 -4.76 -4.10 3.49
CA LYS A 120 -5.58 -5.17 4.10
C LYS A 120 -6.99 -4.70 4.43
N GLU A 121 -7.09 -3.49 4.95
CA GLU A 121 -8.35 -2.84 5.33
C GLU A 121 -8.83 -1.97 4.18
#